data_AF-A0A7Z2ZL52-F1
#
_entry.id   AF-A0A7Z2ZL52-F1
#
_cell.length_a   1.000
_cell.length_b   1.000
_cell.length_c   1.000
_cell.angle_alpha   90.00
_cell.angle_beta   90.00
_cell.angle_gamma   90.00
#
_symmetry.space_group_name_H-M   'P 1'
#
loop_
_entity.id
_entity.type
_entity.pdbx_description
1 polymer ?
#
loop_
_entity_poly.entity_id
_entity_poly.type
_entity_poly.pdbx_seq_one_letter_code
_entity_poly.pdbx_strand_id
1 'polypeptide(L)'
;MRINRVYVLPAALLLIILVSSVFAYQSNNSDIYKGVSDNWRVTLTINNKNLSTISCEYIGNRTDAIHNFEYKLSGASNYFSGSEQRNWTSGYRYETNTSNNNLAPNGNNEFIITLTLDGESEKLILKK
;
A
#
# COMPACT_ATOMS: atom_id res chain seq x y z
N MET A 1 -11.10 -62.58 25.78
CA MET A 1 -11.81 -61.28 25.76
C MET A 1 -10.99 -60.27 26.58
N ARG A 2 -10.94 -59.00 26.15
CA ARG A 2 -10.14 -57.84 26.67
C ARG A 2 -8.87 -57.57 25.86
N ILE A 3 -8.96 -56.85 24.74
CA ILE A 3 -9.13 -55.38 24.51
C ILE A 3 -7.76 -54.73 24.27
N ASN A 4 -7.65 -54.18 23.05
CA ASN A 4 -6.49 -53.61 22.39
C ASN A 4 -5.80 -52.52 23.22
N ARG A 5 -4.49 -52.67 23.44
CA ARG A 5 -3.59 -51.57 23.80
C ARG A 5 -3.01 -50.96 22.54
N VAL A 6 -3.75 -50.06 21.93
CA VAL A 6 -3.23 -49.12 20.92
C VAL A 6 -3.96 -47.79 21.17
N TYR A 7 -3.35 -46.65 20.85
CA TYR A 7 -3.98 -45.32 20.80
C TYR A 7 -3.91 -44.40 22.04
N VAL A 8 -2.80 -44.37 22.80
CA VAL A 8 -2.58 -43.25 23.77
C VAL A 8 -1.47 -42.29 23.34
N LEU A 9 -0.60 -42.67 22.40
CA LEU A 9 0.52 -41.82 21.96
C LEU A 9 0.25 -40.81 20.80
N PRO A 10 -0.72 -41.00 19.87
CA PRO A 10 -0.86 -40.03 18.77
C PRO A 10 -1.70 -38.79 19.12
N ALA A 11 -2.50 -38.84 20.20
CA ALA A 11 -3.40 -37.74 20.56
C ALA A 11 -2.67 -36.55 21.21
N ALA A 12 -1.60 -36.79 21.97
CA ALA A 12 -0.84 -35.73 22.63
C ALA A 12 0.03 -34.92 21.65
N LEU A 13 0.52 -35.55 20.58
CA LEU A 13 1.36 -34.89 19.57
C LEU A 13 0.54 -33.93 18.68
N LEU A 14 -0.71 -34.29 18.37
CA LEU A 14 -1.65 -33.45 17.61
C LEU A 14 -2.09 -32.19 18.37
N LEU A 15 -2.14 -32.25 19.70
CA LEU A 15 -2.51 -31.09 20.52
C LEU A 15 -1.39 -30.03 20.58
N ILE A 16 -0.11 -30.44 20.56
CA ILE A 16 1.05 -29.53 20.61
C ILE A 16 1.22 -28.75 19.29
N ILE A 17 0.86 -29.36 18.16
CA ILE A 17 0.90 -28.71 16.84
C ILE A 17 -0.21 -27.66 16.71
N LEU A 18 -1.36 -27.85 17.38
CA LEU A 18 -2.48 -26.92 17.32
C LEU A 18 -2.30 -25.64 18.16
N VAL A 19 -1.49 -25.68 19.22
CA VAL A 19 -1.22 -24.49 20.06
C VAL A 19 -0.08 -23.64 19.50
N SER A 20 0.81 -24.21 18.69
CA SER A 20 1.91 -23.48 18.06
C SER A 20 1.49 -22.72 16.78
N SER A 21 0.35 -23.04 16.17
CA SER A 21 -0.20 -22.27 15.04
C SER A 21 -1.00 -21.02 15.43
N VAL A 22 -1.17 -20.73 16.73
CA VAL A 22 -1.93 -19.55 17.20
C VAL A 22 -1.04 -18.29 17.29
N PHE A 23 0.27 -18.42 17.15
CA PHE A 23 1.22 -17.29 17.19
C PHE A 23 1.96 -17.12 15.86
N ALA A 24 1.26 -16.62 14.83
CA ALA A 24 1.83 -15.74 13.80
C ALA A 24 0.83 -15.27 12.73
N TYR A 25 -0.49 -15.23 12.98
CA TYR A 25 -1.32 -14.31 12.20
C TYR A 25 -1.19 -12.92 12.81
N GLN A 26 0.00 -12.33 12.65
CA GLN A 26 0.19 -10.90 12.88
C GLN A 26 -0.65 -10.23 11.80
N SER A 27 -1.88 -9.85 12.16
CA SER A 27 -2.72 -8.97 11.35
C SER A 27 -1.89 -7.74 11.04
N ASN A 28 -1.31 -7.68 9.84
CA ASN A 28 -0.72 -6.46 9.33
C ASN A 28 -1.88 -5.51 9.13
N ASN A 29 -2.21 -4.72 10.15
CA ASN A 29 -3.15 -3.61 9.97
C ASN A 29 -2.43 -2.61 9.06
N SER A 30 -2.71 -2.70 7.77
CA SER A 30 -2.31 -1.73 6.77
C SER A 30 -3.49 -0.83 6.49
N ASP A 31 -3.32 0.47 6.66
CA ASP A 31 -4.32 1.43 6.22
C ASP A 31 -4.08 1.74 4.75
N ILE A 32 -5.09 1.50 3.92
CA ILE A 32 -5.01 1.70 2.47
C ILE A 32 -5.90 2.88 2.12
N TYR A 33 -5.32 3.88 1.46
CA TYR A 33 -6.03 5.03 0.91
C TYR A 33 -5.94 5.01 -0.60
N LYS A 34 -7.06 5.26 -1.29
CA LYS A 34 -7.16 5.20 -2.74
C LYS A 34 -7.79 6.47 -3.30
N GLY A 35 -7.35 6.84 -4.49
CA GLY A 35 -7.95 7.91 -5.28
C GLY A 35 -7.90 7.56 -6.76
N VAL A 36 -8.95 7.90 -7.48
CA VAL A 36 -9.06 7.67 -8.92
C VAL A 36 -9.59 8.94 -9.58
N SER A 37 -9.04 9.27 -10.73
CA SER A 37 -9.52 10.32 -11.63
C SER A 37 -9.55 9.80 -13.07
N ASP A 38 -9.79 10.68 -14.03
CA ASP A 38 -9.77 10.33 -15.45
C ASP A 38 -8.39 9.87 -15.94
N ASN A 39 -7.31 10.36 -15.30
CA ASN A 39 -5.94 10.10 -15.73
C ASN A 39 -5.15 9.23 -14.76
N TRP A 40 -5.58 9.09 -13.51
CA TRP A 40 -4.76 8.50 -12.46
C TRP A 40 -5.51 7.50 -11.60
N ARG A 41 -4.81 6.43 -11.22
CA ARG A 41 -5.16 5.55 -10.10
C ARG A 41 -4.03 5.58 -9.09
N VAL A 42 -4.32 6.02 -7.88
CA VAL A 42 -3.34 6.14 -6.81
C VAL A 42 -3.74 5.27 -5.62
N THR A 43 -2.76 4.55 -5.08
CA THR A 43 -2.90 3.79 -3.82
C THR A 43 -1.77 4.16 -2.88
N LEU A 44 -2.12 4.60 -1.66
CA LEU A 44 -1.21 4.80 -0.54
C LEU A 44 -1.49 3.71 0.50
N THR A 45 -0.50 2.87 0.78
CA THR A 45 -0.57 1.87 1.84
C THR A 45 0.32 2.30 2.99
N ILE A 46 -0.22 2.41 4.20
CA ILE A 46 0.52 2.75 5.42
C ILE A 46 0.56 1.52 6.30
N ASN A 47 1.75 0.99 6.55
CA ASN A 47 1.95 -0.17 7.39
C ASN A 47 2.35 0.26 8.80
N ASN A 48 1.92 -0.50 9.82
CA ASN A 48 2.19 -0.35 11.26
C ASN A 48 3.68 -0.27 11.71
N LYS A 49 4.63 -0.13 10.78
CA LYS A 49 6.07 -0.05 11.03
C LYS A 49 6.72 1.13 10.31
N ASN A 50 5.98 2.24 10.18
CA ASN A 50 6.51 3.46 9.55
C ASN A 50 6.96 3.22 8.11
N LEU A 51 6.31 2.30 7.40
CA LEU A 51 6.59 2.01 6.00
C LEU A 51 5.33 2.34 5.23
N SER A 52 5.49 3.22 4.25
CA SER A 52 4.41 3.60 3.37
C SER A 52 4.79 3.33 1.93
N THR A 53 3.87 2.72 1.19
CA THR A 53 4.01 2.46 -0.24
C THR A 53 3.04 3.38 -0.96
N ILE A 54 3.55 4.23 -1.86
CA ILE A 54 2.72 4.99 -2.78
C ILE A 54 2.87 4.39 -4.18
N SER A 55 1.74 4.11 -4.81
CA SER A 55 1.64 3.62 -6.17
C SER A 55 0.80 4.59 -6.98
N CYS A 56 1.36 5.10 -8.08
CA CYS A 56 0.70 6.00 -9.02
C CYS A 56 0.70 5.33 -10.40
N GLU A 57 -0.49 5.05 -10.92
CA GLU A 57 -0.70 4.46 -12.24
C GLU A 57 -1.37 5.48 -13.16
N TYR A 58 -0.74 5.77 -14.30
CA TYR A 58 -1.32 6.63 -15.32
C TYR A 58 -2.28 5.80 -16.19
N ILE A 59 -3.57 6.13 -16.14
CA ILE A 59 -4.66 5.45 -16.87
C ILE A 59 -5.30 6.33 -17.95
N GLY A 60 -4.73 7.51 -18.19
CA GLY A 60 -5.20 8.43 -19.22
C GLY A 60 -4.91 7.93 -20.64
N ASN A 61 -5.55 8.60 -21.61
CA ASN A 61 -5.50 8.26 -23.03
C ASN A 61 -4.57 9.18 -23.82
N ARG A 62 -3.36 9.42 -23.32
CA ARG A 62 -2.31 10.11 -24.10
C ARG A 62 -1.69 9.16 -25.12
N THR A 63 -1.47 9.68 -26.33
CA THR A 63 -0.86 8.95 -27.46
C THR A 63 0.62 9.27 -27.62
N ASP A 64 1.10 10.32 -26.96
CA ASP A 64 2.49 10.76 -26.93
C ASP A 64 3.24 10.16 -25.73
N ALA A 65 4.58 10.17 -25.82
CA ALA A 65 5.42 9.77 -24.70
C ALA A 65 5.41 10.86 -23.62
N ILE A 66 5.19 10.45 -22.39
CA ILE A 66 5.30 11.31 -21.20
C ILE A 66 6.75 11.28 -20.73
N HIS A 67 7.37 12.41 -20.39
CA HIS A 67 8.81 12.47 -20.13
C HIS A 67 9.15 12.68 -18.65
N ASN A 68 8.31 13.40 -17.92
CA ASN A 68 8.53 13.71 -16.52
C ASN A 68 7.27 13.42 -15.69
N PHE A 69 7.47 12.72 -14.59
CA PHE A 69 6.46 12.48 -13.57
C PHE A 69 6.95 13.00 -12.22
N GLU A 70 6.10 13.73 -11.52
CA GLU A 70 6.32 14.15 -10.15
C GLU A 70 5.06 13.93 -9.32
N TYR A 71 5.23 13.68 -8.03
CA TYR A 71 4.12 13.67 -7.10
C TYR A 71 4.46 14.36 -5.80
N LYS A 72 3.44 14.93 -5.16
CA LYS A 72 3.52 15.55 -3.84
C LYS A 72 2.30 15.17 -3.00
N LEU A 73 2.53 14.43 -1.93
CA LEU A 73 1.51 14.02 -0.97
C LEU A 73 1.51 14.99 0.23
N SER A 74 0.33 15.48 0.57
CA SER A 74 0.08 16.43 1.64
C SER A 74 -0.86 15.80 2.68
N GLY A 75 -0.45 15.77 3.94
CA GLY A 75 -1.13 15.09 5.05
C GLY A 75 -0.92 15.77 6.41
N ALA A 76 0.33 15.87 6.92
CA ALA A 76 0.77 16.78 7.98
C ALA A 76 2.28 16.58 8.28
N SER A 77 2.93 17.64 8.79
CA SER A 77 4.34 17.80 9.23
C SER A 77 5.47 17.55 8.23
N ASN A 78 5.42 16.53 7.38
CA ASN A 78 6.45 16.27 6.37
C ASN A 78 5.80 16.09 5.00
N TYR A 79 6.10 17.02 4.08
CA TYR A 79 5.71 16.92 2.68
C TYR A 79 6.45 15.73 2.04
N PHE A 80 5.72 14.72 1.58
CA PHE A 80 6.33 13.67 0.77
C PHE A 80 6.27 14.08 -0.67
N SER A 81 7.39 14.01 -1.36
CA SER A 81 7.45 14.21 -2.80
C SER A 81 8.40 13.21 -3.40
N GLY A 82 8.15 12.85 -4.64
CA GLY A 82 9.07 12.08 -5.46
C GLY A 82 8.90 12.45 -6.93
N SER A 83 9.89 12.11 -7.73
CA SER A 83 9.88 12.34 -9.17
C SER A 83 10.59 11.22 -9.91
N GLU A 84 10.22 11.03 -11.17
CA GLU A 84 10.87 10.15 -12.12
C GLU A 84 10.88 10.81 -13.50
N GLN A 85 12.05 10.88 -14.12
CA GLN A 85 12.20 11.28 -15.51
C GLN A 85 12.37 10.04 -16.40
N ARG A 86 11.32 9.66 -17.11
CA ARG A 86 11.28 8.48 -18.00
C ARG A 86 10.16 8.66 -19.02
N ASN A 87 10.26 7.94 -20.14
CA ASN A 87 9.16 7.77 -21.09
C ASN A 87 8.05 6.89 -20.49
N TRP A 88 6.94 7.49 -20.03
CA TRP A 88 5.75 6.75 -19.59
C TRP A 88 4.78 6.55 -20.75
N THR A 89 4.07 5.42 -20.71
CA THR A 89 2.94 5.09 -21.59
C THR A 89 1.70 4.84 -20.74
N SER A 90 0.52 4.79 -21.37
CA SER A 90 -0.71 4.35 -20.68
C SER A 90 -0.50 3.01 -19.96
N GLY A 91 -1.02 2.90 -18.74
CA GLY A 91 -0.84 1.74 -17.85
C GLY A 91 0.51 1.70 -17.11
N TYR A 92 1.39 2.69 -17.30
CA TYR A 92 2.63 2.76 -16.53
C TYR A 92 2.33 3.01 -15.04
N ARG A 93 3.01 2.26 -14.18
CA ARG A 93 2.90 2.33 -12.73
C ARG A 93 4.24 2.68 -12.11
N TYR A 94 4.26 3.79 -11.39
CA TYR A 94 5.33 4.15 -10.49
C TYR A 94 4.98 3.68 -9.08
N GLU A 95 5.93 3.03 -8.42
CA GLU A 95 5.80 2.61 -7.03
C GLU A 95 7.06 2.98 -6.27
N THR A 96 6.88 3.55 -5.08
CA THR A 96 8.00 3.79 -4.17
C THR A 96 7.61 3.47 -2.73
N ASN A 97 8.60 2.93 -2.02
CA ASN A 97 8.51 2.57 -0.62
C ASN A 97 9.31 3.58 0.18
N THR A 98 8.64 4.26 1.11
CA THR A 98 9.27 5.25 1.97
C THR A 98 9.12 4.84 3.41
N SER A 99 10.23 4.77 4.14
CA SER A 99 10.21 4.70 5.59
C SER A 99 9.87 6.08 6.15
N ASN A 100 8.73 6.24 6.81
CA ASN A 100 8.40 7.47 7.49
C ASN A 100 7.52 7.28 8.72
N ASN A 101 7.93 7.96 9.79
CA ASN A 101 7.33 7.86 11.11
C ASN A 101 6.11 8.79 11.32
N ASN A 102 5.78 9.69 10.38
CA ASN A 102 4.79 10.76 10.59
C ASN A 102 3.79 10.97 9.42
N LEU A 103 3.38 9.92 8.70
CA LEU A 103 2.26 10.02 7.77
C LEU A 103 0.94 10.02 8.53
N ALA A 104 0.32 11.20 8.65
CA ALA A 104 -1.02 11.37 9.20
C ALA A 104 -1.95 11.99 8.15
N PRO A 105 -3.19 11.47 8.01
CA PRO A 105 -4.19 12.08 7.16
C PRO A 105 -4.66 13.42 7.74
N ASN A 106 -5.36 14.22 6.93
CA ASN A 106 -5.96 15.47 7.37
C ASN A 106 -7.12 15.24 8.37
N GLY A 107 -7.75 16.32 8.84
CA GLY A 107 -8.88 16.25 9.78
C GLY A 107 -10.11 15.48 9.29
N ASN A 108 -10.21 15.19 7.98
CA ASN A 108 -11.27 14.38 7.38
C ASN A 108 -10.85 12.92 7.16
N ASN A 109 -9.68 12.51 7.67
CA ASN A 109 -9.08 11.21 7.39
C ASN A 109 -8.79 10.99 5.89
N GLU A 110 -8.23 12.00 5.22
CA GLU A 110 -7.88 11.96 3.79
C GLU A 110 -6.43 12.41 3.58
N PHE A 111 -5.83 11.96 2.48
CA PHE A 111 -4.59 12.54 1.96
C PHE A 111 -4.85 13.28 0.65
N ILE A 112 -4.11 14.35 0.39
CA ILE A 112 -4.17 15.05 -0.89
C ILE A 112 -2.87 14.79 -1.63
N ILE A 113 -2.96 14.19 -2.81
CA ILE A 113 -1.81 14.02 -3.70
C ILE A 113 -1.95 14.97 -4.89
N THR A 114 -0.87 15.67 -5.21
CA THR A 114 -0.71 16.40 -6.47
C THR A 114 0.20 15.57 -7.36
N LEU A 115 -0.22 15.28 -8.57
CA LEU A 115 0.52 14.52 -9.59
C LEU A 115 0.83 15.49 -10.73
N THR A 116 2.09 15.58 -11.13
CA THR A 116 2.52 16.44 -12.23
C THR A 116 3.08 15.56 -13.33
N LEU A 117 2.57 15.73 -14.56
CA LEU A 117 2.97 15.00 -15.74
C LEU A 117 3.35 15.98 -16.84
N ASP A 118 4.61 16.04 -17.23
CA ASP A 118 5.13 17.01 -18.20
C ASP A 118 4.75 18.48 -17.90
N GLY A 119 4.61 18.83 -16.62
CA GLY A 119 4.21 20.16 -16.16
C GLY A 119 2.71 20.34 -15.94
N GLU A 120 1.86 19.43 -16.39
CA GLU A 120 0.42 19.45 -16.10
C GLU A 120 0.14 18.81 -14.74
N SER A 121 -0.48 19.56 -13.83
CA SER A 121 -0.74 19.10 -12.47
C SER A 121 -2.20 18.76 -12.24
N GLU A 122 -2.42 17.64 -11.56
CA GLU A 122 -3.73 17.17 -11.13
C GLU A 122 -3.73 16.87 -9.63
N LYS A 123 -4.84 17.16 -8.94
CA LYS A 123 -5.00 16.89 -7.51
C LYS A 123 -6.02 15.79 -7.28
N LEU A 124 -5.63 14.76 -6.54
CA LEU A 124 -6.50 13.67 -6.12
C LEU A 124 -6.61 13.63 -4.60
N ILE A 125 -7.80 13.29 -4.11
CA ILE A 125 -8.07 13.02 -2.71
C ILE A 125 -8.02 11.51 -2.52
N LEU A 126 -7.15 11.06 -1.61
CA LEU A 126 -7.03 9.65 -1.23
C LEU A 126 -7.85 9.41 0.02
N LYS A 127 -8.80 8.47 -0.06
CA LYS A 127 -9.71 8.09 1.03
C LYS A 127 -9.54 6.62 1.35
N LYS A 128 -9.83 6.25 2.60
CA LYS A 128 -9.75 4.87 3.08
C LYS A 128 -10.79 3.97 2.41
#